data_AF-A0AAE1AHF2-F1
#
_entry.id   AF-A0AAE1AHF2-F1
#
_cell.length_a   1.000
_cell.length_b   1.000
_cell.length_c   1.000
_cell.angle_alpha   90.00
_cell.angle_beta   90.00
_cell.angle_gamma   90.00
#
_symmetry.space_group_name_H-M   'P 1'
#
loop_
_entity.id
_entity.type
_entity.pdbx_description
1 polymer ?
#
loop_
_entity_poly.entity_id
_entity_poly.type
_entity_poly.pdbx_seq_one_letter_code
_entity_poly.pdbx_strand_id
1 'polypeptide(L)'
;MNQKGFQGPLLPSRKLMGQIVYALVCVHLITISECVKLDEYILDFQELTFNTGELHKQHQRAKRSTRGSLHLNFQAYDRHFGLRLKRDTEIFSPDHEILEYEELKPVDTSFIYTGHVEGVPGSHAHLAIINGTPRGHVHIPGNTTYHIEAAEQYFEKPSFHSVIYPESHMDKDPFRDRRKNDDVGSCGMDRVKEWMDKVARSAVEEPVIETKREKRSSPPEFSHYEGEPAKSKYFSHPNSLWAQQERKKRAPLGVNNTCFLYLRSDPMMWKFVKNDKFKQTLTDERAKEEILAFFASHVSALKNIFHRTVFTTYNNDLRYSGINFVVQRTSIMTPENQKCGTEAESNYCLEHIDVSNFLNLNSMDQHNEFCLAYIFTHRDFTRGTLGLAWVGAREVASGGICERHKSYVEATTTVPKSLNTGIVTTVNYGKAVPARVSQLTFTHEVGHNFGSPHDQGDECAPFGTGEVNAQDGNYIMFASATMGDRPNNDDFSVCSRDNITLLLHAVVNEQKGKKNCFKPSKTAFCGNGIKEESEECDCGYASDCNDQCCYGRDSVEGEQCTLRLNITAGLRRSRRHKVMCSPTAGPCCTAECQFITNDEVQCLPQDDCKKATYCKYPLYHV
;
A
#
# COMPACT_ATOMS: atom_id res chain seq x y z
N MET A 1 -55.40 -23.71 80.89
CA MET A 1 -55.25 -22.31 81.35
C MET A 1 -54.02 -21.72 80.69
N ASN A 2 -54.19 -20.55 80.04
CA ASN A 2 -53.18 -19.53 79.69
C ASN A 2 -52.05 -19.90 78.71
N GLN A 3 -51.58 -19.05 77.79
CA GLN A 3 -51.99 -17.78 77.19
C GLN A 3 -51.06 -17.62 75.96
N LYS A 4 -51.53 -16.99 74.88
CA LYS A 4 -50.74 -16.63 73.70
C LYS A 4 -49.66 -15.58 74.05
N GLY A 5 -48.48 -15.70 73.44
CA GLY A 5 -47.48 -14.63 73.33
C GLY A 5 -46.93 -14.56 71.90
N PHE A 6 -47.29 -13.48 71.19
CA PHE A 6 -46.76 -13.11 69.86
C PHE A 6 -45.35 -12.51 70.02
N GLN A 7 -44.37 -12.94 69.23
CA GLN A 7 -43.15 -12.17 68.94
C GLN A 7 -42.90 -12.20 67.42
N GLY A 8 -42.85 -11.01 66.82
CA GLY A 8 -42.63 -10.80 65.40
C GLY A 8 -41.17 -11.06 64.97
N PRO A 9 -40.92 -11.22 63.66
CA PRO A 9 -39.59 -11.53 63.15
C PRO A 9 -38.64 -10.34 63.28
N LEU A 10 -37.48 -10.59 63.90
CA LEU A 10 -36.35 -9.68 64.04
C LEU A 10 -35.82 -9.26 62.66
N LEU A 11 -35.80 -7.95 62.40
CA LEU A 11 -35.11 -7.34 61.26
C LEU A 11 -33.58 -7.50 61.42
N PRO A 12 -32.84 -7.90 60.38
CA PRO A 12 -31.38 -8.01 60.45
C PRO A 12 -30.73 -6.63 60.58
N SER A 13 -29.61 -6.57 61.29
CA SER A 13 -28.92 -5.31 61.63
C SER A 13 -28.46 -4.53 60.39
N ARG A 14 -28.48 -3.19 60.48
CA ARG A 14 -28.04 -2.26 59.43
C ARG A 14 -26.62 -2.53 58.90
N LYS A 15 -25.75 -3.16 59.69
CA LYS A 15 -24.40 -3.56 59.26
C LYS A 15 -24.40 -4.73 58.28
N LEU A 16 -25.32 -5.68 58.46
CA LEU A 16 -25.45 -6.84 57.57
C LEU A 16 -26.09 -6.45 56.23
N MET A 17 -27.08 -5.55 56.23
CA MET A 17 -27.63 -4.97 55.00
C MET A 17 -26.58 -4.13 54.24
N GLY A 18 -25.74 -3.36 54.95
CA GLY A 18 -24.66 -2.59 54.33
C GLY A 18 -23.61 -3.48 53.64
N GLN A 19 -23.24 -4.62 54.24
CA GLN A 19 -22.30 -5.57 53.64
C GLN A 19 -22.91 -6.35 52.46
N ILE A 20 -24.20 -6.68 52.51
CA ILE A 20 -24.90 -7.35 51.40
C ILE A 20 -25.08 -6.38 50.22
N VAL A 21 -25.41 -5.10 50.46
CA VAL A 21 -25.48 -4.08 49.40
C VAL A 21 -24.09 -3.79 48.84
N TYR A 22 -23.04 -3.72 49.66
CA TYR A 22 -21.67 -3.54 49.17
C TYR A 22 -21.20 -4.76 48.35
N ALA A 23 -21.54 -5.98 48.77
CA ALA A 23 -21.26 -7.19 48.01
C ALA A 23 -22.06 -7.27 46.71
N LEU A 24 -23.34 -6.86 46.69
CA LEU A 24 -24.17 -6.81 45.47
C LEU A 24 -23.74 -5.68 44.52
N VAL A 25 -23.32 -4.52 45.04
CA VAL A 25 -22.74 -3.43 44.25
C VAL A 25 -21.37 -3.82 43.72
N CYS A 26 -20.55 -4.56 44.48
CA CYS A 26 -19.31 -5.13 43.96
C CYS A 26 -19.57 -6.25 42.94
N VAL A 27 -20.60 -7.10 43.11
CA VAL A 27 -20.96 -8.14 42.12
C VAL A 27 -21.61 -7.52 40.87
N HIS A 28 -22.30 -6.38 40.98
CA HIS A 28 -22.76 -5.60 39.81
C HIS A 28 -21.69 -4.70 39.19
N LEU A 29 -20.64 -4.31 39.93
CA LEU A 29 -19.46 -3.64 39.37
C LEU A 29 -18.42 -4.64 38.82
N ILE A 30 -18.55 -5.92 39.16
CA ILE A 30 -17.79 -7.06 38.60
C ILE A 30 -18.69 -7.84 37.63
N THR A 31 -19.58 -7.17 36.89
CA THR A 31 -19.81 -7.57 35.49
C THR A 31 -18.69 -6.93 34.68
N ILE A 32 -17.47 -7.40 34.90
CA ILE A 32 -16.44 -7.30 33.87
C ILE A 32 -17.06 -8.03 32.70
N SER A 33 -17.49 -7.29 31.68
CA SER A 33 -17.77 -7.87 30.37
C SER A 33 -16.55 -8.73 30.06
N GLU A 34 -16.69 -10.06 30.11
CA GLU A 34 -15.63 -10.94 29.65
C GLU A 34 -15.31 -10.44 28.23
N CYS A 35 -14.13 -9.85 28.01
CA CYS A 35 -13.70 -9.49 26.66
C CYS A 35 -13.61 -10.83 25.92
N VAL A 36 -14.62 -11.13 25.12
CA VAL A 36 -14.67 -12.34 24.32
C VAL A 36 -13.65 -12.15 23.21
N LYS A 37 -12.48 -12.75 23.40
CA LYS A 37 -11.43 -12.85 22.38
C LYS A 37 -12.02 -13.52 21.14
N LEU A 38 -11.93 -12.86 19.99
CA LEU A 38 -12.49 -13.36 18.74
C LEU A 38 -11.62 -14.47 18.14
N ASP A 39 -10.31 -14.24 18.09
CA ASP A 39 -9.30 -15.24 17.70
C ASP A 39 -7.92 -14.84 18.26
N GLU A 40 -6.86 -15.59 17.94
CA GLU A 40 -5.50 -15.32 18.41
C GLU A 40 -5.02 -13.89 18.12
N TYR A 41 -5.45 -13.29 17.01
CA TYR A 41 -5.05 -11.96 16.55
C TYR A 41 -6.01 -10.85 17.00
N ILE A 42 -7.31 -11.11 17.12
CA ILE A 42 -8.33 -10.12 17.45
C ILE A 42 -8.78 -10.35 18.90
N LEU A 43 -8.31 -9.48 19.79
CA LEU A 43 -8.47 -9.63 21.24
C LEU A 43 -9.83 -9.14 21.75
N ASP A 44 -10.45 -8.21 21.04
CA ASP A 44 -11.74 -7.62 21.38
C ASP A 44 -12.44 -7.09 20.12
N PHE A 45 -13.77 -7.14 20.10
CA PHE A 45 -14.59 -6.67 18.99
C PHE A 45 -15.96 -6.16 19.46
N GLN A 46 -16.63 -5.37 18.62
CA GLN A 46 -18.02 -5.00 18.81
C GLN A 46 -18.88 -5.49 17.64
N GLU A 47 -20.13 -5.81 17.92
CA GLU A 47 -21.12 -6.24 16.95
C GLU A 47 -21.74 -5.03 16.25
N LEU A 48 -21.84 -5.09 14.92
CA LEU A 48 -22.52 -4.08 14.12
C LEU A 48 -23.83 -4.61 13.55
N THR A 49 -24.90 -3.87 13.81
CA THR A 49 -26.21 -4.10 13.24
C THR A 49 -26.68 -2.86 12.47
N PHE A 50 -27.02 -3.07 11.20
CA PHE A 50 -27.54 -2.05 10.30
C PHE A 50 -28.46 -2.71 9.26
N ASN A 51 -29.20 -1.91 8.49
CA ASN A 51 -30.12 -2.44 7.48
C ASN A 51 -29.36 -2.83 6.19
N THR A 52 -28.97 -4.09 6.10
CA THR A 52 -28.26 -4.67 4.93
C THR A 52 -29.05 -4.52 3.63
N GLY A 53 -30.37 -4.69 3.69
CA GLY A 53 -31.26 -4.55 2.53
C GLY A 53 -31.28 -3.13 1.97
N GLU A 54 -31.31 -2.11 2.84
CA GLU A 54 -31.21 -0.71 2.40
C GLU A 54 -29.81 -0.38 1.89
N LEU A 55 -28.76 -0.87 2.55
CA LEU A 55 -27.37 -0.67 2.10
C LEU A 55 -27.16 -1.29 0.71
N HIS A 56 -27.68 -2.50 0.48
CA HIS A 56 -27.64 -3.15 -0.83
C HIS A 56 -28.42 -2.36 -1.89
N LYS A 57 -29.63 -1.85 -1.56
CA LYS A 57 -30.39 -0.97 -2.48
C LYS A 57 -29.64 0.31 -2.81
N GLN A 58 -29.01 0.95 -1.83
CA GLN A 58 -28.14 2.11 -2.04
C GLN A 58 -26.99 1.77 -2.98
N HIS A 59 -26.29 0.65 -2.76
CA HIS A 59 -25.24 0.16 -3.65
C HIS A 59 -25.75 -0.05 -5.09
N GLN A 60 -26.88 -0.72 -5.28
CA GLN A 60 -27.47 -0.94 -6.61
C GLN A 60 -27.91 0.37 -7.31
N ARG A 61 -28.27 1.40 -6.54
CA ARG A 61 -28.53 2.75 -7.09
C ARG A 61 -27.22 3.46 -7.45
N ALA A 62 -26.22 3.39 -6.58
CA ALA A 62 -24.92 4.02 -6.78
C ALA A 62 -24.18 3.44 -7.99
N LYS A 63 -24.24 2.12 -8.18
CA LYS A 63 -23.69 1.42 -9.35
C LYS A 63 -24.22 1.94 -10.69
N ARG A 64 -25.48 2.35 -10.73
CA ARG A 64 -26.15 2.89 -11.93
C ARG A 64 -25.95 4.40 -12.12
N SER A 65 -25.34 5.08 -11.15
CA SER A 65 -25.18 6.54 -11.15
C SER A 65 -23.71 6.93 -11.31
N THR A 66 -23.45 7.94 -12.13
CA THR A 66 -22.09 8.50 -12.30
C THR A 66 -21.61 9.26 -11.07
N ARG A 67 -22.52 9.68 -10.17
CA ARG A 67 -22.23 10.40 -8.91
C ARG A 67 -22.92 9.75 -7.71
N GLY A 68 -23.10 8.43 -7.75
CA GLY A 68 -23.73 7.70 -6.65
C GLY A 68 -22.93 7.85 -5.36
N SER A 69 -23.55 8.44 -4.33
CA SER A 69 -23.03 8.41 -2.96
C SER A 69 -23.79 7.37 -2.15
N LEU A 70 -23.07 6.72 -1.25
CA LEU A 70 -23.60 5.73 -0.31
C LEU A 70 -23.37 6.27 1.10
N HIS A 71 -24.38 6.16 1.95
CA HIS A 71 -24.28 6.59 3.35
C HIS A 71 -24.46 5.37 4.25
N LEU A 72 -23.52 5.17 5.17
CA LEU A 72 -23.55 4.09 6.15
C LEU A 72 -23.38 4.67 7.55
N ASN A 73 -24.43 4.53 8.36
CA ASN A 73 -24.45 5.02 9.74
C ASN A 73 -24.48 3.84 10.71
N PHE A 74 -23.59 3.85 11.69
CA PHE A 74 -23.59 2.90 12.81
C PHE A 74 -22.88 3.50 14.03
N GLN A 75 -23.00 2.85 15.18
CA GLN A 75 -22.33 3.24 16.41
C GLN A 75 -21.45 2.10 16.90
N ALA A 76 -20.22 2.42 17.31
CA ALA A 76 -19.29 1.48 17.92
C ALA A 76 -18.26 2.23 18.78
N TYR A 77 -17.75 1.61 19.84
CA TYR A 77 -16.76 2.15 20.77
C TYR A 77 -17.09 3.59 21.21
N ASP A 78 -18.33 3.79 21.65
CA ASP A 78 -18.90 5.08 22.07
C ASP A 78 -18.78 6.22 21.04
N ARG A 79 -18.65 5.84 19.76
CA ARG A 79 -18.55 6.77 18.62
C ARG A 79 -19.64 6.50 17.60
N HIS A 80 -20.24 7.58 17.10
CA HIS A 80 -21.09 7.53 15.92
C HIS A 80 -20.24 7.63 14.65
N PHE A 81 -20.40 6.66 13.75
CA PHE A 81 -19.77 6.64 12.43
C PHE A 81 -20.83 6.98 11.38
N GLY A 82 -20.78 8.21 10.87
CA GLY A 82 -21.53 8.58 9.67
C GLY A 82 -20.60 8.53 8.47
N LEU A 83 -20.60 7.44 7.71
CA LEU A 83 -19.71 7.28 6.57
C LEU A 83 -20.37 7.80 5.31
N ARG A 84 -19.67 8.72 4.63
CA ARG A 84 -20.04 9.18 3.30
C ARG A 84 -19.07 8.60 2.28
N LEU A 85 -19.61 7.73 1.43
CA LEU A 85 -18.86 6.85 0.56
C LEU A 85 -19.14 7.17 -0.91
N LYS A 86 -18.10 7.20 -1.73
CA LYS A 86 -18.14 7.27 -3.19
C LYS A 86 -17.46 6.04 -3.77
N ARG A 87 -17.87 5.62 -4.97
CA ARG A 87 -17.23 4.50 -5.67
C ARG A 87 -15.75 4.81 -5.89
N ASP A 88 -14.89 3.85 -5.56
CA ASP A 88 -13.45 3.97 -5.79
C ASP A 88 -13.14 3.66 -7.26
N THR A 89 -12.42 4.56 -7.92
CA THR A 89 -11.96 4.42 -9.31
C THR A 89 -10.45 4.56 -9.44
N GLU A 90 -9.73 4.56 -8.32
CA GLU A 90 -8.29 4.81 -8.28
C GLU A 90 -7.47 3.54 -7.99
N ILE A 91 -8.10 2.46 -7.53
CA ILE A 91 -7.43 1.19 -7.21
C ILE A 91 -7.26 0.29 -8.45
N PHE A 92 -8.32 0.16 -9.25
CA PHE A 92 -8.30 -0.60 -10.50
C PHE A 92 -8.22 0.36 -11.67
N SER A 93 -7.40 0.00 -12.66
CA SER A 93 -7.31 0.77 -13.90
C SER A 93 -8.67 0.78 -14.62
N PRO A 94 -9.04 1.85 -15.35
CA PRO A 94 -10.28 1.86 -16.14
C PRO A 94 -10.36 0.75 -17.20
N ASP A 95 -9.21 0.24 -17.63
CA ASP A 95 -9.04 -0.90 -18.55
C ASP A 95 -8.58 -2.18 -17.81
N HIS A 96 -8.96 -2.30 -16.54
CA HIS A 96 -8.70 -3.51 -15.76
C HIS A 96 -9.42 -4.71 -16.34
N GLU A 97 -8.67 -5.81 -16.47
CA GLU A 97 -9.18 -7.09 -16.95
C GLU A 97 -8.82 -8.22 -15.99
N ILE A 98 -9.72 -9.21 -15.90
CA ILE A 98 -9.44 -10.48 -15.23
C ILE A 98 -9.07 -11.55 -16.26
N LEU A 99 -7.98 -12.26 -16.01
CA LEU A 99 -7.54 -13.41 -16.80
C LEU A 99 -8.17 -14.70 -16.23
N GLU A 100 -9.07 -15.29 -16.99
CA GLU A 100 -9.78 -16.54 -16.67
C GLU A 100 -9.70 -17.50 -17.86
N TYR A 101 -9.23 -18.74 -17.63
CA TYR A 101 -9.08 -19.75 -18.69
C TYR A 101 -8.34 -19.23 -19.93
N GLU A 102 -7.27 -18.45 -19.72
CA GLU A 102 -6.47 -17.82 -20.78
C GLU A 102 -7.19 -16.71 -21.58
N GLU A 103 -8.41 -16.33 -21.18
CA GLU A 103 -9.16 -15.22 -21.76
C GLU A 103 -9.20 -14.01 -20.82
N LEU A 104 -9.04 -12.82 -21.39
CA LEU A 104 -9.20 -11.56 -20.68
C LEU A 104 -10.67 -11.13 -20.73
N LYS A 105 -11.23 -10.84 -19.56
CA LYS A 105 -12.64 -10.44 -19.41
C LYS A 105 -12.75 -9.16 -18.59
N PRO A 106 -13.71 -8.27 -18.91
CA PRO A 106 -14.05 -7.18 -18.01
C PRO A 106 -14.66 -7.75 -16.72
N VAL A 107 -14.39 -7.10 -15.60
CA VAL A 107 -14.94 -7.48 -14.30
C VAL A 107 -15.50 -6.28 -13.58
N ASP A 108 -16.61 -6.49 -12.89
CA ASP A 108 -17.25 -5.44 -12.11
C ASP A 108 -16.49 -5.22 -10.80
N THR A 109 -16.00 -3.99 -10.59
CA THR A 109 -15.33 -3.53 -9.37
C THR A 109 -16.14 -2.44 -8.64
N SER A 110 -17.39 -2.21 -9.06
CA SER A 110 -18.24 -1.12 -8.55
C SER A 110 -18.68 -1.27 -7.09
N PHE A 111 -18.43 -2.42 -6.47
CA PHE A 111 -18.69 -2.68 -5.06
C PHE A 111 -17.63 -2.11 -4.11
N ILE A 112 -16.57 -1.49 -4.64
CA ILE A 112 -15.48 -0.88 -3.86
C ILE A 112 -15.73 0.62 -3.70
N TYR A 113 -15.57 1.08 -2.47
CA TYR A 113 -15.86 2.44 -2.05
C TYR A 113 -14.70 3.04 -1.29
N THR A 114 -14.48 4.33 -1.51
CA THR A 114 -13.64 5.20 -0.70
C THR A 114 -14.50 6.31 -0.11
N GLY A 115 -14.12 6.86 1.03
CA GLY A 115 -14.84 7.97 1.63
C GLY A 115 -14.23 8.44 2.93
N HIS A 116 -15.05 9.08 3.76
CA HIS A 116 -14.63 9.67 5.01
C HIS A 116 -15.78 9.61 6.04
N VAL A 117 -15.44 9.91 7.29
CA VAL A 117 -16.42 10.06 8.37
C VAL A 117 -16.88 11.51 8.42
N GLU A 118 -18.19 11.71 8.34
CA GLU A 118 -18.82 13.03 8.41
C GLU A 118 -18.43 13.75 9.71
N GLY A 119 -18.02 15.02 9.56
CA GLY A 119 -17.59 15.85 10.70
C GLY A 119 -16.20 15.53 11.25
N VAL A 120 -15.44 14.62 10.64
CA VAL A 120 -14.08 14.25 11.06
C VAL A 120 -13.08 14.54 9.94
N PRO A 121 -12.45 15.73 9.93
CA PRO A 121 -11.42 16.09 8.94
C PRO A 121 -10.25 15.09 8.97
N GLY A 122 -9.66 14.79 7.81
CA GLY A 122 -8.56 13.81 7.71
C GLY A 122 -8.97 12.35 7.80
N SER A 123 -10.23 12.04 8.11
CA SER A 123 -10.67 10.65 8.15
C SER A 123 -10.78 10.05 6.75
N HIS A 124 -10.42 8.78 6.64
CA HIS A 124 -10.50 8.04 5.39
C HIS A 124 -11.13 6.67 5.64
N ALA A 125 -11.95 6.22 4.71
CA ALA A 125 -12.57 4.90 4.73
C ALA A 125 -12.34 4.21 3.40
N HIS A 126 -12.03 2.91 3.44
CA HIS A 126 -12.00 2.04 2.27
C HIS A 126 -12.82 0.79 2.58
N LEU A 127 -13.91 0.60 1.85
CA LEU A 127 -14.89 -0.45 2.11
C LEU A 127 -15.34 -1.13 0.81
N ALA A 128 -15.48 -2.45 0.86
CA ALA A 128 -16.21 -3.23 -0.12
C ALA A 128 -17.61 -3.56 0.42
N ILE A 129 -18.67 -3.34 -0.37
CA ILE A 129 -20.05 -3.63 0.00
C ILE A 129 -20.54 -4.83 -0.79
N ILE A 130 -20.65 -6.00 -0.15
CA ILE A 130 -20.98 -7.23 -0.87
C ILE A 130 -22.16 -7.92 -0.21
N ASN A 131 -23.24 -8.15 -0.97
CA ASN A 131 -24.57 -8.53 -0.46
C ASN A 131 -25.09 -7.66 0.68
N GLY A 132 -24.76 -6.37 0.68
CA GLY A 132 -25.21 -5.44 1.71
C GLY A 132 -24.43 -5.54 3.03
N THR A 133 -23.30 -6.25 3.06
CA THR A 133 -22.38 -6.29 4.19
C THR A 133 -21.08 -5.54 3.83
N PRO A 134 -20.67 -4.53 4.63
CA PRO A 134 -19.41 -3.83 4.46
C PRO A 134 -18.25 -4.66 5.01
N ARG A 135 -17.10 -4.55 4.34
CA ARG A 135 -15.81 -5.07 4.81
C ARG A 135 -14.68 -4.15 4.38
N GLY A 136 -13.72 -3.90 5.26
CA GLY A 136 -12.61 -2.99 5.00
C GLY A 136 -12.21 -2.24 6.27
N HIS A 137 -11.83 -0.97 6.14
CA HIS A 137 -11.31 -0.21 7.27
C HIS A 137 -11.68 1.28 7.22
N VAL A 138 -11.67 1.89 8.39
CA VAL A 138 -11.94 3.32 8.61
C VAL A 138 -10.83 3.89 9.48
N HIS A 139 -10.00 4.74 8.92
CA HIS A 139 -8.95 5.45 9.63
C HIS A 139 -9.49 6.75 10.25
N ILE A 140 -9.24 6.91 11.54
CA ILE A 140 -9.50 8.15 12.28
C ILE A 140 -8.17 8.78 12.69
N PRO A 141 -7.83 9.98 12.18
CA PRO A 141 -6.60 10.68 12.55
C PRO A 141 -6.49 10.89 14.06
N GLY A 142 -5.28 10.66 14.60
CA GLY A 142 -4.98 10.84 16.02
C GLY A 142 -5.66 9.85 16.98
N ASN A 143 -6.33 8.82 16.45
CA ASN A 143 -6.96 7.78 17.27
C ASN A 143 -6.46 6.39 16.83
N THR A 144 -7.13 5.77 15.86
CA THR A 144 -6.82 4.43 15.37
C THR A 144 -7.54 4.19 14.05
N THR A 145 -7.10 3.16 13.33
CA THR A 145 -7.91 2.54 12.29
C THR A 145 -8.85 1.51 12.91
N TYR A 146 -10.10 1.47 12.43
CA TYR A 146 -11.09 0.46 12.75
C TYR A 146 -11.26 -0.47 11.56
N HIS A 147 -11.22 -1.77 11.80
CA HIS A 147 -11.46 -2.80 10.80
C HIS A 147 -12.88 -3.32 10.91
N ILE A 148 -13.54 -3.52 9.77
CA ILE A 148 -14.90 -4.04 9.67
C ILE A 148 -14.84 -5.33 8.86
N GLU A 149 -15.36 -6.42 9.42
CA GLU A 149 -15.41 -7.73 8.77
C GLU A 149 -16.82 -8.34 8.86
N ALA A 150 -17.13 -9.27 7.96
CA ALA A 150 -18.44 -9.93 7.96
C ALA A 150 -18.54 -10.89 9.15
N ALA A 151 -19.65 -10.85 9.88
CA ALA A 151 -19.83 -11.69 11.07
C ALA A 151 -19.82 -13.20 10.75
N GLU A 152 -20.28 -13.58 9.55
CA GLU A 152 -20.28 -14.95 9.02
C GLU A 152 -18.88 -15.57 8.83
N GLN A 153 -17.80 -14.75 8.93
CA GLN A 153 -16.44 -15.26 8.99
C GLN A 153 -16.16 -16.00 10.31
N TYR A 154 -16.78 -15.56 11.40
CA TYR A 154 -16.46 -16.01 12.75
C TYR A 154 -17.57 -16.86 13.37
N PHE A 155 -18.83 -16.52 13.09
CA PHE A 155 -19.99 -17.08 13.78
C PHE A 155 -20.91 -17.86 12.84
N GLU A 156 -21.48 -18.96 13.35
CA GLU A 156 -22.52 -19.71 12.65
C GLU A 156 -23.87 -18.99 12.81
N LYS A 157 -24.45 -18.49 11.70
CA LYS A 157 -25.75 -17.78 11.67
C LYS A 157 -25.86 -16.63 12.71
N PRO A 158 -24.98 -15.62 12.64
CA PRO A 158 -25.02 -14.50 13.58
C PRO A 158 -26.31 -13.69 13.47
N SER A 159 -26.77 -13.12 14.59
CA SER A 159 -27.90 -12.16 14.63
C SER A 159 -27.51 -10.74 14.20
N PHE A 160 -26.21 -10.47 14.08
CA PHE A 160 -25.61 -9.23 13.62
C PHE A 160 -24.87 -9.47 12.30
N HIS A 161 -24.49 -8.40 11.59
CA HIS A 161 -24.05 -8.49 10.20
C HIS A 161 -22.53 -8.35 10.04
N SER A 162 -21.91 -7.52 10.87
CA SER A 162 -20.46 -7.27 10.82
C SER A 162 -19.88 -7.20 12.23
N VAL A 163 -18.58 -7.46 12.33
CA VAL A 163 -17.77 -7.15 13.51
C VAL A 163 -16.92 -5.92 13.23
N ILE A 164 -16.66 -5.13 14.26
CA ILE A 164 -15.73 -3.98 14.20
C ILE A 164 -14.74 -4.02 15.35
N TYR A 165 -13.47 -3.78 15.05
CA TYR A 165 -12.41 -3.76 16.04
C TYR A 165 -11.34 -2.71 15.70
N PRO A 166 -10.78 -1.98 16.69
CA PRO A 166 -9.68 -1.07 16.47
C PRO A 166 -8.35 -1.82 16.37
N GLU A 167 -7.38 -1.22 15.68
CA GLU A 167 -6.02 -1.75 15.61
C GLU A 167 -5.35 -1.97 16.98
N SER A 168 -5.72 -1.17 18.00
CA SER A 168 -5.22 -1.30 19.38
C SER A 168 -5.69 -2.57 20.08
N HIS A 169 -6.73 -3.24 19.58
CA HIS A 169 -7.27 -4.50 20.12
C HIS A 169 -6.79 -5.71 19.31
N MET A 170 -5.70 -5.57 18.54
CA MET A 170 -5.10 -6.66 17.79
C MET A 170 -3.76 -7.08 18.40
N ASP A 171 -3.53 -8.38 18.55
CA ASP A 171 -2.19 -8.94 18.63
C ASP A 171 -1.75 -9.32 17.22
N LYS A 172 -1.00 -8.44 16.55
CA LYS A 172 -0.57 -8.66 15.16
C LYS A 172 0.59 -9.65 15.04
N ASP A 173 1.12 -10.11 16.17
CA ASP A 173 2.17 -11.12 16.24
C ASP A 173 1.98 -12.08 17.44
N PRO A 174 0.91 -12.89 17.43
CA PRO A 174 0.56 -13.75 18.57
C PRO A 174 1.48 -14.97 18.70
N PHE A 175 2.26 -15.28 17.65
CA PHE A 175 3.17 -16.44 17.61
C PHE A 175 4.64 -16.06 17.80
N ARG A 176 4.92 -14.85 18.29
CA ARG A 176 6.28 -14.33 18.51
C ARG A 176 7.19 -15.26 19.29
N ASP A 177 6.67 -15.96 20.30
CA ASP A 177 7.46 -16.86 21.14
C ASP A 177 7.80 -18.19 20.44
N ARG A 178 6.99 -18.64 19.49
CA ARG A 178 7.31 -19.83 18.68
C ARG A 178 8.55 -19.62 17.81
N ARG A 179 8.88 -18.36 17.50
CA ARG A 179 10.05 -17.95 16.73
C ARG A 179 11.29 -17.63 17.57
N LYS A 180 11.21 -17.71 18.91
CA LYS A 180 12.36 -17.49 19.81
C LYS A 180 13.14 -18.78 20.10
N ASN A 181 12.51 -19.95 19.96
CA ASN A 181 13.14 -21.25 20.20
C ASN A 181 13.81 -21.83 18.95
N ASP A 182 13.39 -21.38 17.77
CA ASP A 182 14.11 -21.57 16.52
C ASP A 182 14.83 -20.25 16.24
N ASP A 183 16.11 -20.26 15.88
CA ASP A 183 16.98 -19.09 15.61
C ASP A 183 16.52 -18.24 14.39
N VAL A 184 15.23 -18.25 14.05
CA VAL A 184 14.70 -17.97 12.71
C VAL A 184 13.29 -17.38 12.77
N GLY A 185 13.20 -16.06 12.87
CA GLY A 185 12.00 -15.27 12.61
C GLY A 185 12.24 -14.16 11.59
N SER A 186 13.20 -14.35 10.68
CA SER A 186 13.54 -13.42 9.60
C SER A 186 12.69 -13.68 8.37
N CYS A 187 12.10 -12.62 7.81
CA CYS A 187 11.53 -12.60 6.46
C CYS A 187 12.64 -12.95 5.45
N GLY A 188 12.77 -14.22 5.10
CA GLY A 188 13.90 -14.72 4.32
C GLY A 188 14.90 -15.44 5.21
N MET A 189 14.94 -16.76 4.99
CA MET A 189 16.04 -17.60 5.47
C MET A 189 17.32 -17.17 4.77
N ASP A 190 18.43 -16.97 5.49
CA ASP A 190 19.72 -16.56 4.89
C ASP A 190 20.13 -17.41 3.68
N ARG A 191 19.81 -18.71 3.73
CA ARG A 191 20.00 -19.65 2.63
C ARG A 191 19.23 -19.29 1.34
N VAL A 192 18.01 -18.76 1.46
CA VAL A 192 17.20 -18.33 0.30
C VAL A 192 17.78 -17.04 -0.26
N LYS A 193 18.22 -16.11 0.60
CA LYS A 193 18.84 -14.85 0.19
C LYS A 193 20.08 -15.08 -0.68
N GLU A 194 20.99 -15.97 -0.29
CA GLU A 194 22.18 -16.30 -1.09
C GLU A 194 21.83 -16.87 -2.46
N TRP A 195 20.84 -17.75 -2.54
CA TRP A 195 20.36 -18.29 -3.80
C TRP A 195 19.75 -17.20 -4.68
N MET A 196 18.90 -16.35 -4.11
CA MET A 196 18.29 -15.22 -4.83
C MET A 196 19.36 -14.26 -5.36
N ASP A 197 20.33 -13.86 -4.53
CA ASP A 197 21.44 -12.99 -4.96
C ASP A 197 22.25 -13.59 -6.11
N LYS A 198 22.45 -14.91 -6.10
CA LYS A 198 23.11 -15.62 -7.19
C LYS A 198 22.31 -15.58 -8.49
N VAL A 199 21.00 -15.81 -8.43
CA VAL A 199 20.11 -15.76 -9.61
C VAL A 199 20.02 -14.33 -10.15
N ALA A 200 19.83 -13.34 -9.29
CA ALA A 200 19.77 -11.92 -9.66
C ALA A 200 21.01 -11.45 -10.43
N ARG A 201 22.18 -12.02 -10.15
CA ARG A 201 23.45 -11.69 -10.80
C ARG A 201 23.80 -12.59 -11.99
N SER A 202 22.98 -13.61 -12.30
CA SER A 202 23.26 -14.59 -13.36
C SER A 202 22.50 -14.31 -14.66
N ALA A 203 22.00 -13.09 -14.84
CA ALA A 203 21.35 -12.66 -16.08
C ALA A 203 22.29 -12.83 -17.27
N VAL A 204 21.79 -13.49 -18.32
CA VAL A 204 22.49 -13.66 -19.59
C VAL A 204 22.21 -12.43 -20.44
N GLU A 205 23.27 -11.76 -20.94
CA GLU A 205 23.12 -10.67 -21.89
C GLU A 205 22.53 -11.20 -23.21
N GLU A 206 21.37 -10.69 -23.61
CA GLU A 206 20.82 -11.00 -24.93
C GLU A 206 21.67 -10.34 -26.02
N PRO A 207 22.03 -11.04 -27.12
CA PRO A 207 22.75 -10.43 -28.21
C PRO A 207 21.87 -9.34 -28.84
N VAL A 208 22.36 -8.09 -28.80
CA VAL A 208 21.71 -6.96 -29.46
C VAL A 208 21.73 -7.24 -30.96
N ILE A 209 20.57 -7.60 -31.54
CA ILE A 209 20.41 -7.61 -32.99
C ILE A 209 20.38 -6.15 -33.45
N GLU A 210 21.55 -5.61 -33.75
CA GLU A 210 21.67 -4.34 -34.46
C GLU A 210 20.96 -4.49 -35.81
N THR A 211 19.75 -3.95 -35.92
CA THR A 211 19.13 -3.72 -37.22
C THR A 211 19.99 -2.69 -37.94
N LYS A 212 20.81 -3.17 -38.89
CA LYS A 212 21.67 -2.36 -39.76
C LYS A 212 20.82 -1.30 -40.47
N ARG A 213 20.81 -0.08 -39.94
CA ARG A 213 20.38 1.10 -40.68
C ARG A 213 21.49 1.40 -41.70
N GLU A 214 21.16 1.28 -42.98
CA GLU A 214 22.07 1.50 -44.11
C GLU A 214 22.81 2.84 -43.98
N LYS A 215 24.14 2.76 -43.85
CA LYS A 215 25.05 3.92 -43.89
C LYS A 215 25.12 4.42 -45.33
N ARG A 216 24.64 5.65 -45.57
CA ARG A 216 25.01 6.42 -46.77
C ARG A 216 26.47 6.91 -46.62
N SER A 217 27.27 6.47 -47.59
CA SER A 217 28.63 6.85 -47.99
C SER A 217 29.23 8.16 -47.48
N SER A 218 30.46 8.07 -46.99
CA SER A 218 31.46 9.12 -46.77
C SER A 218 32.19 9.56 -48.06
N PRO A 219 32.88 10.73 -48.05
CA PRO A 219 34.12 10.95 -48.80
C PRO A 219 35.35 11.15 -47.87
N PRO A 220 36.59 11.10 -48.39
CA PRO A 220 37.66 10.29 -47.79
C PRO A 220 38.78 11.06 -47.04
N GLU A 221 39.50 10.26 -46.23
CA GLU A 221 40.94 10.25 -45.88
C GLU A 221 41.68 11.53 -45.46
N PHE A 222 42.23 11.48 -44.24
CA PHE A 222 43.68 11.61 -44.05
C PHE A 222 44.15 10.83 -42.82
N SER A 223 45.15 9.98 -43.03
CA SER A 223 45.81 9.08 -42.06
C SER A 223 46.83 9.81 -41.18
N HIS A 224 47.03 9.35 -39.94
CA HIS A 224 48.32 8.73 -39.54
C HIS A 224 48.44 8.35 -38.04
N TYR A 225 48.93 7.11 -37.88
CA TYR A 225 49.82 6.51 -36.87
C TYR A 225 49.32 5.98 -35.51
N GLU A 226 49.65 4.69 -35.34
CA GLU A 226 49.42 3.74 -34.26
C GLU A 226 50.41 3.90 -33.08
N GLY A 227 50.04 3.34 -31.91
CA GLY A 227 50.95 3.05 -30.81
C GLY A 227 50.26 2.70 -29.49
N GLU A 228 50.11 1.40 -29.21
CA GLU A 228 49.66 0.75 -27.95
C GLU A 228 50.59 1.05 -26.71
N PRO A 229 50.47 0.36 -25.54
CA PRO A 229 49.35 0.25 -24.59
C PRO A 229 49.74 0.51 -23.09
N ALA A 230 48.71 0.64 -22.23
CA ALA A 230 48.59 0.29 -20.79
C ALA A 230 49.75 0.52 -19.76
N LYS A 231 49.47 1.26 -18.66
CA LYS A 231 49.47 0.78 -17.23
C LYS A 231 49.51 1.91 -16.16
N SER A 232 48.63 1.76 -15.16
CA SER A 232 48.80 2.15 -13.74
C SER A 232 48.93 3.66 -13.42
N LYS A 233 48.84 4.19 -12.21
CA LYS A 233 48.25 3.89 -10.88
C LYS A 233 48.39 5.24 -10.12
N TYR A 234 47.43 5.59 -9.26
CA TYR A 234 47.53 6.57 -8.15
C TYR A 234 48.30 7.88 -8.34
N PHE A 235 47.63 9.04 -8.27
CA PHE A 235 48.15 10.19 -7.50
C PHE A 235 47.01 11.09 -7.02
N SER A 236 47.12 11.48 -5.75
CA SER A 236 46.20 12.30 -4.97
C SER A 236 46.69 13.76 -4.84
N HIS A 237 45.77 14.71 -5.09
CA HIS A 237 45.62 16.08 -4.53
C HIS A 237 46.69 17.17 -4.84
N PRO A 238 46.44 18.50 -4.59
CA PRO A 238 45.23 19.21 -4.09
C PRO A 238 44.83 20.55 -4.80
N ASN A 239 43.62 21.02 -4.48
CA ASN A 239 43.12 22.41 -4.38
C ASN A 239 43.23 23.42 -5.55
N SER A 240 42.08 23.74 -6.14
CA SER A 240 41.74 25.15 -6.47
C SER A 240 40.30 25.47 -6.06
N LEU A 241 40.21 26.38 -5.10
CA LEU A 241 39.00 26.97 -4.52
C LEU A 241 38.30 27.89 -5.52
N TRP A 242 37.22 27.45 -6.15
CA TRP A 242 36.10 28.33 -6.52
C TRP A 242 34.80 27.57 -6.24
N ALA A 243 34.12 28.01 -5.19
CA ALA A 243 32.81 27.52 -4.81
C ALA A 243 31.78 27.85 -5.90
N GLN A 244 31.40 26.86 -6.70
CA GLN A 244 30.12 26.86 -7.40
C GLN A 244 29.13 26.08 -6.53
N GLN A 245 28.20 26.82 -5.92
CA GLN A 245 26.99 26.24 -5.35
C GLN A 245 26.21 25.53 -6.47
N GLU A 246 26.43 24.23 -6.62
CA GLU A 246 25.51 23.39 -7.39
C GLU A 246 24.15 23.39 -6.69
N ARG A 247 23.20 24.11 -7.28
CA ARG A 247 21.82 24.12 -6.82
C ARG A 247 21.20 22.73 -7.05
N LYS A 248 20.82 22.10 -5.95
CA LYS A 248 20.07 20.84 -5.78
C LYS A 248 19.14 20.49 -6.96
N LYS A 249 19.42 19.37 -7.64
CA LYS A 249 18.54 18.79 -8.67
C LYS A 249 17.28 18.22 -8.00
N ARG A 250 16.17 18.94 -8.10
CA ARG A 250 14.83 18.44 -7.74
C ARG A 250 14.21 17.82 -8.98
N ALA A 251 13.96 16.52 -8.98
CA ALA A 251 13.13 15.87 -9.97
C ALA A 251 11.99 15.15 -9.25
N PRO A 252 10.77 15.72 -9.16
CA PRO A 252 9.60 14.91 -8.84
C PRO A 252 9.47 13.81 -9.91
N LEU A 253 8.88 12.64 -9.57
CA LEU A 253 8.52 11.60 -10.56
C LEU A 253 7.67 12.19 -11.71
N GLY A 254 7.06 13.35 -11.49
CA GLY A 254 6.23 14.04 -12.45
C GLY A 254 4.99 13.21 -12.77
N VAL A 255 4.48 13.36 -13.99
CA VAL A 255 3.27 12.67 -14.44
C VAL A 255 3.45 11.14 -14.49
N ASN A 256 4.68 10.61 -14.53
CA ASN A 256 4.96 9.17 -14.58
C ASN A 256 5.32 8.63 -13.18
N ASN A 257 4.34 8.54 -12.29
CA ASN A 257 4.51 8.12 -10.90
C ASN A 257 3.79 6.80 -10.53
N THR A 258 3.09 6.17 -11.46
CA THR A 258 2.22 5.02 -11.17
C THR A 258 2.87 3.69 -11.55
N CYS A 259 2.97 2.79 -10.58
CA CYS A 259 3.40 1.40 -10.71
C CYS A 259 2.17 0.51 -10.95
N PHE A 260 2.04 -0.02 -12.17
CA PHE A 260 0.93 -0.89 -12.54
C PHE A 260 1.15 -2.33 -12.06
N LEU A 261 0.17 -2.89 -11.36
CA LEU A 261 0.25 -4.19 -10.69
C LEU A 261 -0.52 -5.28 -11.44
N TYR A 262 0.03 -6.50 -11.44
CA TYR A 262 -0.70 -7.72 -11.75
C TYR A 262 -0.87 -8.56 -10.48
N LEU A 263 -2.12 -8.73 -10.02
CA LEU A 263 -2.41 -9.46 -8.79
C LEU A 263 -3.10 -10.80 -9.08
N ARG A 264 -2.62 -11.87 -8.46
CA ARG A 264 -3.11 -13.23 -8.69
C ARG A 264 -3.47 -13.90 -7.37
N SER A 265 -4.42 -14.82 -7.42
CA SER A 265 -4.67 -15.77 -6.34
C SER A 265 -4.51 -17.20 -6.85
N ASP A 266 -3.96 -18.08 -6.02
CA ASP A 266 -3.79 -19.49 -6.37
C ASP A 266 -5.00 -20.36 -5.95
N PRO A 267 -5.03 -21.66 -6.32
CA PRO A 267 -6.12 -22.56 -5.93
C PRO A 267 -6.31 -22.71 -4.42
N MET A 268 -5.26 -22.54 -3.61
CA MET A 268 -5.37 -22.62 -2.15
C MET A 268 -6.11 -21.42 -1.58
N MET A 269 -5.80 -20.21 -2.06
CA MET A 269 -6.57 -19.02 -1.73
C MET A 269 -8.03 -19.15 -2.15
N TRP A 270 -8.29 -19.67 -3.36
CA TRP A 270 -9.65 -19.91 -3.83
C TRP A 270 -10.42 -20.87 -2.92
N LYS A 271 -9.82 -22.03 -2.58
CA LYS A 271 -10.42 -23.03 -1.69
C LYS A 271 -10.72 -22.43 -0.31
N PHE A 272 -9.77 -21.69 0.26
CA PHE A 272 -9.94 -21.03 1.54
C PHE A 272 -11.11 -20.04 1.52
N VAL A 273 -11.12 -19.10 0.57
CA VAL A 273 -12.19 -18.09 0.49
C VAL A 273 -13.55 -18.73 0.24
N LYS A 274 -13.63 -19.72 -0.65
CA LYS A 274 -14.88 -20.35 -1.04
C LYS A 274 -15.47 -21.25 0.05
N ASN A 275 -14.63 -21.96 0.80
CA ASN A 275 -15.10 -23.04 1.69
C ASN A 275 -14.78 -22.85 3.17
N ASP A 276 -13.66 -22.22 3.51
CA ASP A 276 -13.09 -22.30 4.87
C ASP A 276 -13.15 -20.96 5.62
N LYS A 277 -13.07 -19.84 4.89
CA LYS A 277 -13.07 -18.49 5.47
C LYS A 277 -14.40 -18.14 6.14
N PHE A 278 -15.50 -18.60 5.56
CA PHE A 278 -16.85 -18.32 6.05
C PHE A 278 -17.46 -19.59 6.62
N LYS A 279 -18.38 -19.47 7.58
CA LYS A 279 -19.14 -20.61 8.14
C LYS A 279 -20.17 -21.20 7.16
N GLN A 280 -20.00 -20.95 5.85
CA GLN A 280 -20.80 -21.43 4.75
C GLN A 280 -19.95 -21.47 3.47
N THR A 281 -20.29 -22.37 2.55
CA THR A 281 -19.70 -22.39 1.21
C THR A 281 -20.28 -21.27 0.35
N LEU A 282 -19.40 -20.49 -0.28
CA LEU A 282 -19.78 -19.40 -1.16
C LEU A 282 -20.03 -19.87 -2.61
N THR A 283 -20.82 -19.09 -3.36
CA THR A 283 -20.89 -19.23 -4.82
C THR A 283 -19.60 -18.71 -5.47
N ASP A 284 -19.35 -19.11 -6.72
CA ASP A 284 -18.14 -18.71 -7.45
C ASP A 284 -18.05 -17.19 -7.64
N GLU A 285 -19.18 -16.55 -7.94
CA GLU A 285 -19.26 -15.09 -8.08
C GLU A 285 -18.92 -14.41 -6.75
N ARG A 286 -19.46 -14.91 -5.65
CA ARG A 286 -19.21 -14.32 -4.33
C ARG A 286 -17.76 -14.53 -3.89
N ALA A 287 -17.18 -15.70 -4.13
CA ALA A 287 -15.77 -15.98 -3.84
C ALA A 287 -14.82 -15.12 -4.70
N LYS A 288 -15.20 -14.80 -5.93
CA LYS A 288 -14.47 -13.86 -6.79
C LYS A 288 -14.54 -12.42 -6.26
N GLU A 289 -15.72 -11.93 -5.88
CA GLU A 289 -15.89 -10.60 -5.30
C GLU A 289 -15.16 -10.44 -3.94
N GLU A 290 -15.33 -11.41 -3.04
CA GLU A 290 -14.25 -12.07 -2.28
C GLU A 290 -12.83 -11.50 -2.44
N ILE A 291 -12.14 -12.17 -3.34
CA ILE A 291 -10.72 -12.02 -3.63
C ILE A 291 -10.40 -10.64 -4.23
N LEU A 292 -11.29 -10.10 -5.07
CA LEU A 292 -11.10 -8.78 -5.66
C LEU A 292 -11.14 -7.65 -4.62
N ALA A 293 -12.08 -7.69 -3.68
CA ALA A 293 -12.10 -6.77 -2.56
C ALA A 293 -10.89 -6.95 -1.63
N PHE A 294 -10.41 -8.18 -1.46
CA PHE A 294 -9.15 -8.43 -0.75
C PHE A 294 -7.98 -7.74 -1.45
N PHE A 295 -7.80 -7.92 -2.78
CA PHE A 295 -6.78 -7.21 -3.55
C PHE A 295 -6.91 -5.69 -3.43
N ALA A 296 -8.13 -5.18 -3.54
CA ALA A 296 -8.39 -3.75 -3.44
C ALA A 296 -7.94 -3.16 -2.10
N SER A 297 -8.29 -3.85 -1.01
CA SER A 297 -7.92 -3.48 0.34
C SER A 297 -6.40 -3.48 0.55
N HIS A 298 -5.68 -4.44 -0.06
CA HIS A 298 -4.22 -4.52 0.01
C HIS A 298 -3.54 -3.38 -0.77
N VAL A 299 -4.02 -3.10 -1.98
CA VAL A 299 -3.49 -2.00 -2.79
C VAL A 299 -3.83 -0.65 -2.18
N SER A 300 -5.01 -0.48 -1.58
CA SER A 300 -5.37 0.75 -0.88
C SER A 300 -4.44 1.03 0.29
N ALA A 301 -4.12 0.01 1.11
CA ALA A 301 -3.16 0.17 2.21
C ALA A 301 -1.74 0.47 1.71
N LEU A 302 -1.25 -0.31 0.74
CA LEU A 302 0.05 -0.10 0.09
C LEU A 302 0.18 1.33 -0.44
N LYS A 303 -0.83 1.75 -1.21
CA LYS A 303 -0.92 3.08 -1.81
C LYS A 303 -0.88 4.14 -0.72
N ASN A 304 -1.72 4.06 0.31
CA ASN A 304 -1.73 5.04 1.40
C ASN A 304 -0.35 5.24 2.03
N ILE A 305 0.42 4.16 2.26
CA ILE A 305 1.75 4.21 2.87
C ILE A 305 2.79 4.81 1.90
N PHE A 306 2.95 4.24 0.71
CA PHE A 306 3.94 4.72 -0.25
C PHE A 306 3.67 6.15 -0.73
N HIS A 307 2.39 6.48 -0.87
CA HIS A 307 1.95 7.73 -1.43
C HIS A 307 2.25 8.91 -0.50
N ARG A 308 1.98 8.75 0.81
CA ARG A 308 2.31 9.77 1.83
C ARG A 308 3.81 9.83 2.15
N THR A 309 4.57 8.79 1.82
CA THR A 309 6.01 8.73 2.11
C THR A 309 6.80 9.64 1.18
N VAL A 310 7.61 10.51 1.76
CA VAL A 310 8.61 11.30 1.03
C VAL A 310 9.94 10.53 1.06
N PHE A 311 10.32 9.96 -0.08
CA PHE A 311 11.56 9.21 -0.24
C PHE A 311 12.71 10.20 -0.46
N THR A 312 13.66 10.23 0.46
CA THR A 312 14.85 11.08 0.40
C THR A 312 16.09 10.28 0.74
N THR A 313 17.20 10.70 0.15
CA THR A 313 18.55 10.26 0.53
C THR A 313 18.99 10.91 1.85
N TYR A 314 19.96 10.30 2.56
CA TYR A 314 20.49 10.85 3.81
C TYR A 314 21.01 12.29 3.68
N ASN A 315 21.67 12.61 2.57
CA ASN A 315 22.18 13.95 2.28
C ASN A 315 21.11 14.92 1.73
N ASN A 316 19.88 14.44 1.50
CA ASN A 316 18.77 15.18 0.89
C ASN A 316 19.07 15.74 -0.51
N ASP A 317 19.95 15.07 -1.26
CA ASP A 317 20.28 15.47 -2.64
C ASP A 317 19.24 14.97 -3.64
N LEU A 318 18.64 13.81 -3.35
CA LEU A 318 17.56 13.22 -4.13
C LEU A 318 16.28 13.15 -3.30
N ARG A 319 15.14 13.43 -3.95
CA ARG A 319 13.81 13.42 -3.35
C ARG A 319 12.76 12.95 -4.36
N TYR A 320 11.99 11.93 -3.99
CA TYR A 320 10.83 11.42 -4.71
C TYR A 320 9.62 11.37 -3.78
N SER A 321 8.43 11.61 -4.31
CA SER A 321 7.17 11.56 -3.56
C SER A 321 6.01 11.27 -4.52
N GLY A 322 4.88 10.85 -3.96
CA GLY A 322 3.65 10.62 -4.71
C GLY A 322 3.71 9.35 -5.57
N ILE A 323 4.37 8.30 -5.09
CA ILE A 323 4.40 7.00 -5.76
C ILE A 323 3.01 6.38 -5.66
N ASN A 324 2.43 6.05 -6.80
CA ASN A 324 1.07 5.52 -6.88
C ASN A 324 1.08 4.06 -7.37
N PHE A 325 0.02 3.33 -7.05
CA PHE A 325 -0.17 1.93 -7.44
C PHE A 325 -1.58 1.73 -7.99
N VAL A 326 -1.67 1.04 -9.12
CA VAL A 326 -2.94 0.74 -9.79
C VAL A 326 -2.93 -0.70 -10.27
N VAL A 327 -4.01 -1.43 -10.03
CA VAL A 327 -4.20 -2.80 -10.52
C VAL A 327 -4.58 -2.75 -12.00
N GLN A 328 -3.69 -3.25 -12.86
CA GLN A 328 -3.93 -3.34 -14.30
C GLN A 328 -4.60 -4.67 -14.67
N ARG A 329 -4.18 -5.76 -14.06
CA ARG A 329 -4.71 -7.10 -14.36
C ARG A 329 -4.90 -7.88 -13.07
N THR A 330 -5.89 -8.76 -13.06
CA THR A 330 -6.04 -9.78 -12.01
C THR A 330 -6.16 -11.18 -12.59
N SER A 331 -5.78 -12.21 -11.85
CA SER A 331 -6.11 -13.60 -12.21
C SER A 331 -6.49 -14.39 -10.97
N ILE A 332 -7.56 -15.17 -11.07
CA ILE A 332 -8.03 -16.02 -9.97
C ILE A 332 -7.93 -17.47 -10.45
N MET A 333 -6.95 -18.19 -9.91
CA MET A 333 -6.77 -19.60 -10.22
C MET A 333 -7.72 -20.44 -9.37
N THR A 334 -8.49 -21.29 -10.02
CA THR A 334 -9.38 -22.26 -9.39
C THR A 334 -8.84 -23.67 -9.62
N PRO A 335 -9.22 -24.65 -8.77
CA PRO A 335 -8.85 -26.05 -9.02
C PRO A 335 -9.23 -26.54 -10.41
N GLU A 336 -10.36 -26.09 -10.93
CA GLU A 336 -10.87 -26.45 -12.26
C GLU A 336 -10.00 -25.86 -13.37
N ASN A 337 -9.65 -24.57 -13.29
CA ASN A 337 -8.84 -23.92 -14.33
C ASN A 337 -7.37 -24.33 -14.30
N GLN A 338 -6.86 -24.77 -13.14
CA GLN A 338 -5.53 -25.36 -12.99
C GLN A 338 -5.51 -26.88 -13.19
N LYS A 339 -6.68 -27.49 -13.48
CA LYS A 339 -6.84 -28.93 -13.69
C LYS A 339 -6.28 -29.78 -12.54
N CYS A 340 -6.43 -29.30 -11.30
CA CYS A 340 -5.91 -29.97 -10.12
C CYS A 340 -6.50 -31.38 -9.97
N GLY A 341 -5.66 -32.37 -9.63
CA GLY A 341 -6.09 -33.76 -9.52
C GLY A 341 -6.21 -34.49 -10.86
N THR A 342 -5.70 -33.91 -11.95
CA THR A 342 -5.56 -34.57 -13.26
C THR A 342 -4.08 -34.72 -13.63
N GLU A 343 -3.76 -35.53 -14.65
CA GLU A 343 -2.38 -35.66 -15.17
C GLU A 343 -1.80 -34.35 -15.72
N ALA A 344 -2.67 -33.38 -16.06
CA ALA A 344 -2.30 -32.07 -16.60
C ALA A 344 -2.41 -30.94 -15.56
N GLU A 345 -2.33 -31.27 -14.26
CA GLU A 345 -2.39 -30.28 -13.19
C GLU A 345 -1.22 -29.31 -13.25
N SER A 346 -1.47 -28.05 -12.89
CA SER A 346 -0.40 -27.07 -12.75
C SER A 346 0.33 -27.23 -11.42
N ASN A 347 1.59 -26.77 -11.37
CA ASN A 347 2.37 -26.77 -10.13
C ASN A 347 1.74 -25.93 -9.01
N TYR A 348 0.78 -25.05 -9.32
CA TYR A 348 0.02 -24.28 -8.32
C TYR A 348 -0.97 -25.15 -7.54
N CYS A 349 -1.25 -26.39 -7.96
CA CYS A 349 -2.13 -27.34 -7.25
C CYS A 349 -1.44 -28.04 -6.07
N LEU A 350 -0.11 -28.15 -6.08
CA LEU A 350 0.65 -28.87 -5.04
C LEU A 350 0.46 -28.20 -3.67
N GLU A 351 -0.06 -28.88 -2.65
CA GLU A 351 -0.37 -28.28 -1.34
C GLU A 351 0.88 -27.85 -0.53
N HIS A 352 1.97 -28.62 -0.63
CA HIS A 352 3.20 -28.40 0.14
C HIS A 352 4.35 -27.95 -0.76
N ILE A 353 4.37 -26.67 -1.10
CA ILE A 353 5.45 -26.03 -1.85
C ILE A 353 6.25 -25.09 -0.95
N ASP A 354 7.58 -25.16 -1.03
CA ASP A 354 8.45 -24.21 -0.34
C ASP A 354 8.26 -22.78 -0.85
N VAL A 355 8.40 -21.79 0.04
CA VAL A 355 8.23 -20.37 -0.28
C VAL A 355 9.11 -19.91 -1.44
N SER A 356 10.35 -20.38 -1.52
CA SER A 356 11.27 -20.03 -2.60
C SER A 356 10.84 -20.63 -3.94
N ASN A 357 10.39 -21.88 -3.93
CA ASN A 357 9.85 -22.55 -5.12
C ASN A 357 8.54 -21.90 -5.58
N PHE A 358 7.68 -21.45 -4.67
CA PHE A 358 6.43 -20.77 -5.03
C PHE A 358 6.68 -19.39 -5.65
N LEU A 359 7.60 -18.60 -5.10
CA LEU A 359 8.04 -17.35 -5.73
C LEU A 359 8.64 -17.63 -7.10
N ASN A 360 9.43 -18.70 -7.21
CA ASN A 360 10.04 -19.10 -8.46
C ASN A 360 8.99 -19.43 -9.53
N LEU A 361 7.92 -20.16 -9.19
CA LEU A 361 6.80 -20.43 -10.11
C LEU A 361 6.18 -19.14 -10.66
N ASN A 362 5.93 -18.15 -9.81
CA ASN A 362 5.42 -16.85 -10.27
C ASN A 362 6.42 -16.14 -11.20
N SER A 363 7.72 -16.30 -10.93
CA SER A 363 8.80 -15.68 -11.70
C SER A 363 9.01 -16.32 -13.08
N MET A 364 8.56 -17.55 -13.30
CA MET A 364 8.66 -18.20 -14.62
C MET A 364 7.76 -17.58 -15.68
N ASP A 365 6.68 -16.90 -15.27
CA ASP A 365 5.76 -16.23 -16.17
C ASP A 365 6.33 -14.90 -16.69
N GLN A 366 5.84 -14.43 -17.84
CA GLN A 366 6.27 -13.18 -18.45
C GLN A 366 5.47 -11.98 -17.93
N HIS A 367 6.13 -11.08 -17.19
CA HIS A 367 5.49 -9.93 -16.52
C HIS A 367 5.95 -8.56 -17.05
N ASN A 368 6.45 -8.51 -18.29
CA ASN A 368 7.01 -7.29 -18.91
C ASN A 368 6.05 -6.08 -18.97
N GLU A 369 4.75 -6.34 -18.97
CA GLU A 369 3.71 -5.30 -19.06
C GLU A 369 3.53 -4.53 -17.75
N PHE A 370 3.92 -5.15 -16.63
CA PHE A 370 3.63 -4.69 -15.28
C PHE A 370 4.89 -4.19 -14.59
N CYS A 371 4.68 -3.24 -13.67
CA CYS A 371 5.73 -2.81 -12.78
C CYS A 371 6.08 -3.91 -11.78
N LEU A 372 5.06 -4.56 -11.19
CA LEU A 372 5.19 -5.70 -10.30
C LEU A 372 4.07 -6.73 -10.51
N ALA A 373 4.36 -8.00 -10.27
CA ALA A 373 3.40 -9.10 -10.33
C ALA A 373 3.42 -9.95 -9.05
N TYR A 374 2.27 -10.05 -8.36
CA TYR A 374 2.15 -10.71 -7.06
C TYR A 374 1.16 -11.87 -7.07
N ILE A 375 1.46 -12.93 -6.31
CA ILE A 375 0.50 -14.00 -6.00
C ILE A 375 0.19 -13.98 -4.50
N PHE A 376 -1.10 -13.91 -4.18
CA PHE A 376 -1.61 -14.16 -2.84
C PHE A 376 -2.06 -15.62 -2.70
N THR A 377 -1.69 -16.24 -1.59
CA THR A 377 -1.99 -17.65 -1.30
C THR A 377 -2.50 -17.85 0.12
N HIS A 378 -3.03 -19.03 0.40
CA HIS A 378 -3.39 -19.49 1.75
C HIS A 378 -2.58 -20.74 2.11
N ARG A 379 -1.25 -20.62 2.00
CA ARG A 379 -0.28 -21.68 2.28
C ARG A 379 0.54 -21.35 3.50
N ASP A 380 0.58 -22.25 4.46
CA ASP A 380 1.38 -22.05 5.67
C ASP A 380 2.83 -22.41 5.38
N PHE A 381 3.64 -21.38 5.15
CA PHE A 381 5.06 -21.58 4.86
C PHE A 381 5.83 -21.87 6.14
N THR A 382 6.92 -22.63 5.97
CA THR A 382 7.76 -23.01 7.11
C THR A 382 8.31 -21.79 7.84
N ARG A 383 8.50 -21.93 9.16
CA ARG A 383 9.09 -20.92 10.04
C ARG A 383 8.31 -19.60 10.12
N GLY A 384 7.03 -19.63 9.78
CA GLY A 384 6.12 -18.48 9.86
C GLY A 384 6.43 -17.38 8.84
N THR A 385 6.94 -17.77 7.68
CA THR A 385 7.23 -16.85 6.57
C THR A 385 5.91 -16.37 5.96
N LEU A 386 5.66 -15.05 5.97
CA LEU A 386 4.42 -14.47 5.46
C LEU A 386 4.51 -13.99 3.99
N GLY A 387 5.72 -13.78 3.49
CA GLY A 387 5.95 -13.28 2.14
C GLY A 387 7.38 -13.53 1.68
N LEU A 388 7.61 -13.34 0.38
CA LEU A 388 8.94 -13.32 -0.22
C LEU A 388 8.90 -12.57 -1.55
N ALA A 389 9.87 -11.69 -1.78
CA ALA A 389 9.97 -10.93 -3.02
C ALA A 389 11.42 -10.71 -3.48
N TRP A 390 11.60 -10.55 -4.78
CA TRP A 390 12.91 -10.23 -5.35
C TRP A 390 13.35 -8.81 -4.99
N VAL A 391 14.48 -8.67 -4.30
CA VAL A 391 14.98 -7.37 -3.87
C VAL A 391 15.47 -6.56 -5.07
N GLY A 392 15.02 -5.31 -5.17
CA GLY A 392 15.47 -4.37 -6.18
C GLY A 392 16.92 -3.97 -5.97
N ALA A 393 17.80 -4.28 -6.91
CA ALA A 393 19.21 -3.88 -6.80
C ALA A 393 19.49 -2.58 -7.55
N ARG A 394 20.30 -1.70 -6.93
CA ARG A 394 20.76 -0.44 -7.55
C ARG A 394 21.83 -0.64 -8.62
N GLU A 395 22.48 -1.79 -8.63
CA GLU A 395 23.58 -2.13 -9.54
C GLU A 395 23.11 -3.11 -10.63
N VAL A 396 24.05 -3.75 -11.33
CA VAL A 396 23.79 -4.64 -12.48
C VAL A 396 22.91 -5.85 -12.13
N ALA A 397 22.74 -6.17 -10.84
CA ALA A 397 21.85 -7.24 -10.42
C ALA A 397 20.39 -6.97 -10.84
N SER A 398 19.76 -7.98 -11.41
CA SER A 398 18.35 -7.98 -11.78
C SER A 398 17.44 -8.16 -10.57
N GLY A 399 16.22 -7.66 -10.67
CA GLY A 399 15.21 -7.82 -9.63
C GLY A 399 14.55 -6.51 -9.23
N GLY A 400 13.36 -6.65 -8.63
CA GLY A 400 12.54 -5.55 -8.16
C GLY A 400 11.70 -4.89 -9.25
N ILE A 401 11.27 -3.65 -8.99
CA ILE A 401 10.39 -2.90 -9.89
C ILE A 401 10.95 -2.79 -11.31
N CYS A 402 10.07 -2.87 -12.30
CA CYS A 402 10.40 -2.68 -13.72
C CYS A 402 11.43 -3.67 -14.31
N GLU A 403 11.74 -4.78 -13.62
CA GLU A 403 12.58 -5.81 -14.20
C GLU A 403 11.85 -6.52 -15.35
N ARG A 404 12.58 -6.81 -16.43
CA ARG A 404 12.05 -7.49 -17.61
C ARG A 404 12.32 -8.99 -17.57
N HIS A 405 11.51 -9.72 -18.31
CA HIS A 405 11.68 -11.14 -18.57
C HIS A 405 12.98 -11.37 -19.34
N LYS A 406 13.89 -12.13 -18.73
CA LYS A 406 15.24 -12.41 -19.25
C LYS A 406 15.67 -13.82 -18.85
N SER A 407 16.71 -14.31 -19.50
CA SER A 407 17.32 -15.61 -19.20
C SER A 407 18.32 -15.53 -18.06
N TYR A 408 18.22 -16.45 -17.09
CA TYR A 408 19.12 -16.55 -15.93
C TYR A 408 19.80 -17.91 -15.89
N VAL A 409 21.06 -17.95 -15.49
CA VAL A 409 21.79 -19.21 -15.30
C VAL A 409 21.46 -19.78 -13.92
N GLU A 410 20.85 -20.97 -13.90
CA GLU A 410 20.58 -21.74 -12.70
C GLU A 410 21.24 -23.11 -12.79
N ALA A 411 22.19 -23.35 -11.89
CA ALA A 411 23.05 -24.53 -11.93
C ALA A 411 23.71 -24.74 -13.32
N THR A 412 23.16 -25.61 -14.15
CA THR A 412 23.68 -25.93 -15.49
C THR A 412 22.72 -25.53 -16.62
N THR A 413 21.55 -24.99 -16.31
CA THR A 413 20.52 -24.64 -17.30
C THR A 413 20.26 -23.13 -17.31
N THR A 414 19.81 -22.64 -18.46
CA THR A 414 19.36 -21.26 -18.61
C THR A 414 17.85 -21.25 -18.59
N VAL A 415 17.26 -20.45 -17.70
CA VAL A 415 15.82 -20.43 -17.45
C VAL A 415 15.30 -18.99 -17.59
N PRO A 416 14.30 -18.74 -18.43
CA PRO A 416 13.72 -17.42 -18.58
C PRO A 416 12.81 -17.08 -17.39
N LYS A 417 12.99 -15.88 -16.80
CA LYS A 417 12.25 -15.42 -15.61
C LYS A 417 11.99 -13.93 -15.65
N SER A 418 10.94 -13.49 -14.97
CA SER A 418 10.70 -12.10 -14.58
C SER A 418 10.93 -11.97 -13.08
N LEU A 419 11.90 -11.15 -12.67
CA LEU A 419 12.24 -10.94 -11.25
C LEU A 419 11.56 -9.68 -10.66
N ASN A 420 10.50 -9.19 -11.30
CA ASN A 420 9.61 -8.14 -10.79
C ASN A 420 8.42 -8.76 -10.01
N THR A 421 8.69 -9.80 -9.23
CA THR A 421 7.68 -10.65 -8.61
C THR A 421 7.79 -10.72 -7.09
N GLY A 422 6.67 -11.03 -6.45
CA GLY A 422 6.58 -11.34 -5.03
C GLY A 422 5.40 -12.25 -4.71
N ILE A 423 5.37 -12.76 -3.49
CA ILE A 423 4.30 -13.61 -2.97
C ILE A 423 3.95 -13.21 -1.54
N VAL A 424 2.68 -13.37 -1.17
CA VAL A 424 2.18 -13.13 0.19
C VAL A 424 1.21 -14.25 0.57
N THR A 425 1.34 -14.79 1.78
CA THR A 425 0.38 -15.75 2.33
C THR A 425 -0.53 -15.11 3.37
N THR A 426 -1.74 -15.65 3.48
CA THR A 426 -2.77 -15.23 4.42
C THR A 426 -2.94 -16.18 5.60
N VAL A 427 -1.97 -17.05 5.84
CA VAL A 427 -1.97 -18.00 6.97
C VAL A 427 -0.58 -18.06 7.59
N ASN A 428 -0.56 -18.21 8.91
CA ASN A 428 0.67 -18.38 9.69
C ASN A 428 0.39 -19.32 10.86
N TYR A 429 1.19 -20.39 10.99
CA TYR A 429 1.03 -21.40 12.05
C TYR A 429 -0.40 -21.95 12.14
N GLY A 430 -1.01 -22.21 10.98
CA GLY A 430 -2.36 -22.75 10.84
C GLY A 430 -3.49 -21.77 11.14
N LYS A 431 -3.19 -20.48 11.35
CA LYS A 431 -4.20 -19.44 11.61
C LYS A 431 -4.22 -18.40 10.51
N ALA A 432 -5.42 -18.08 10.02
CA ALA A 432 -5.62 -17.02 9.06
C ALA A 432 -5.16 -15.69 9.66
N VAL A 433 -4.38 -14.94 8.90
CA VAL A 433 -3.89 -13.63 9.33
C VAL A 433 -4.96 -12.56 9.04
N PRO A 434 -5.20 -11.61 9.94
CA PRO A 434 -6.11 -10.50 9.66
C PRO A 434 -5.63 -9.65 8.48
N ALA A 435 -6.57 -8.94 7.85
CA ALA A 435 -6.28 -8.10 6.70
C ALA A 435 -5.14 -7.10 6.96
N ARG A 436 -5.10 -6.51 8.16
CA ARG A 436 -4.08 -5.54 8.55
C ARG A 436 -2.66 -6.11 8.53
N VAL A 437 -2.47 -7.32 9.04
CA VAL A 437 -1.16 -7.99 9.06
C VAL A 437 -0.73 -8.29 7.62
N SER A 438 -1.63 -8.86 6.81
CA SER A 438 -1.36 -9.16 5.40
C SER A 438 -1.06 -7.90 4.55
N GLN A 439 -1.72 -6.78 4.84
CA GLN A 439 -1.45 -5.48 4.19
C GLN A 439 -0.03 -4.97 4.47
N LEU A 440 0.41 -5.05 5.73
CA LEU A 440 1.76 -4.67 6.13
C LEU A 440 2.80 -5.60 5.52
N THR A 441 2.55 -6.92 5.53
CA THR A 441 3.40 -7.90 4.83
C THR A 441 3.52 -7.57 3.34
N PHE A 442 2.41 -7.32 2.66
CA PHE A 442 2.45 -6.95 1.25
C PHE A 442 3.27 -5.67 1.01
N THR A 443 3.11 -4.67 1.88
CA THR A 443 3.89 -3.42 1.80
C THR A 443 5.38 -3.66 2.04
N HIS A 444 5.74 -4.54 2.97
CA HIS A 444 7.11 -4.97 3.24
C HIS A 444 7.75 -5.64 2.01
N GLU A 445 7.06 -6.60 1.40
CA GLU A 445 7.54 -7.28 0.18
C GLU A 445 7.70 -6.31 -0.99
N VAL A 446 6.77 -5.36 -1.15
CA VAL A 446 6.90 -4.30 -2.17
C VAL A 446 8.09 -3.39 -1.82
N GLY A 447 8.35 -3.10 -0.55
CA GLY A 447 9.55 -2.38 -0.10
C GLY A 447 10.85 -3.07 -0.53
N HIS A 448 10.91 -4.40 -0.48
CA HIS A 448 12.01 -5.18 -1.07
C HIS A 448 12.12 -4.98 -2.58
N ASN A 449 11.02 -5.03 -3.32
CA ASN A 449 11.07 -4.76 -4.76
C ASN A 449 11.51 -3.33 -5.10
N PHE A 450 11.23 -2.37 -4.22
CA PHE A 450 11.73 -0.99 -4.31
C PHE A 450 13.18 -0.84 -3.80
N GLY A 451 13.83 -1.94 -3.43
CA GLY A 451 15.26 -2.03 -3.16
C GLY A 451 15.67 -1.78 -1.73
N SER A 452 14.72 -1.74 -0.80
CA SER A 452 15.05 -1.70 0.61
C SER A 452 15.46 -3.09 1.10
N PRO A 453 16.64 -3.25 1.74
CA PRO A 453 16.89 -4.39 2.60
C PRO A 453 16.08 -4.27 3.89
N HIS A 454 16.23 -5.25 4.79
CA HIS A 454 15.72 -5.10 6.14
C HIS A 454 16.39 -3.98 6.90
N ASP A 455 15.62 -3.33 7.76
CA ASP A 455 16.11 -2.37 8.73
C ASP A 455 17.00 -3.05 9.78
N GLN A 456 18.16 -2.45 10.04
CA GLN A 456 19.14 -2.90 11.03
C GLN A 456 19.69 -1.70 11.80
N GLY A 457 20.11 -1.94 13.04
CA GLY A 457 20.66 -0.91 13.93
C GLY A 457 19.60 -0.02 14.57
N ASP A 458 19.99 0.67 15.64
CA ASP A 458 19.06 1.38 16.53
C ASP A 458 18.29 2.51 15.84
N GLU A 459 18.89 3.15 14.83
CA GLU A 459 18.26 4.25 14.07
C GLU A 459 17.06 3.78 13.22
N CYS A 460 17.13 2.56 12.68
CA CYS A 460 16.14 2.04 11.72
C CYS A 460 15.32 0.88 12.27
N ALA A 461 15.71 0.29 13.40
CA ALA A 461 14.94 -0.68 14.15
C ALA A 461 14.99 -0.33 15.65
N PRO A 462 14.32 0.77 16.06
CA PRO A 462 14.51 1.37 17.39
C PRO A 462 13.81 0.60 18.52
N PHE A 463 12.90 -0.35 18.24
CA PHE A 463 12.17 -1.03 19.30
C PHE A 463 13.10 -1.82 20.22
N GLY A 464 12.99 -1.57 21.53
CA GLY A 464 13.84 -2.22 22.54
C GLY A 464 15.21 -1.59 22.72
N THR A 465 15.50 -0.46 22.05
CA THR A 465 16.74 0.31 22.21
C THR A 465 16.53 1.51 23.15
N GLY A 466 17.59 2.31 23.33
CA GLY A 466 17.54 3.56 24.09
C GLY A 466 17.04 4.79 23.30
N GLU A 467 16.63 4.60 22.04
CA GLU A 467 16.19 5.69 21.17
C GLU A 467 14.85 6.29 21.60
N VAL A 468 14.65 7.58 21.29
CA VAL A 468 13.44 8.31 21.69
C VAL A 468 12.18 7.71 21.06
N ASN A 469 12.28 7.25 19.82
CA ASN A 469 11.19 6.61 19.06
C ASN A 469 11.11 5.10 19.30
N ALA A 470 11.84 4.53 20.26
CA ALA A 470 11.77 3.09 20.57
C ALA A 470 10.36 2.63 20.97
N GLN A 471 9.59 3.51 21.62
CA GLN A 471 8.20 3.25 22.04
C GLN A 471 7.22 3.22 20.85
N ASP A 472 7.62 3.79 19.72
CA ASP A 472 6.83 3.87 18.49
C ASP A 472 7.00 2.62 17.62
N GLY A 473 7.71 1.60 18.11
CA GLY A 473 7.87 0.30 17.44
C GLY A 473 8.88 0.34 16.30
N ASN A 474 9.03 -0.80 15.60
CA ASN A 474 9.91 -0.90 14.43
C ASN A 474 9.21 -0.43 13.15
N TYR A 475 9.98 -0.10 12.12
CA TYR A 475 9.45 0.31 10.83
C TYR A 475 9.03 -0.89 9.96
N ILE A 476 8.37 -0.61 8.83
CA ILE A 476 7.82 -1.62 7.91
C ILE A 476 8.87 -2.65 7.47
N MET A 477 10.12 -2.24 7.23
CA MET A 477 11.17 -3.13 6.72
C MET A 477 11.91 -3.88 7.84
N PHE A 478 11.36 -3.94 9.05
CA PHE A 478 11.92 -4.77 10.11
C PHE A 478 11.88 -6.25 9.72
N ALA A 479 12.96 -6.99 10.01
CA ALA A 479 13.15 -8.36 9.56
C ALA A 479 12.14 -9.36 10.13
N SER A 480 11.45 -9.02 11.22
CA SER A 480 10.44 -9.87 11.86
C SER A 480 9.07 -9.20 11.83
N ALA A 481 8.02 -9.98 12.09
CA ALA A 481 6.66 -9.46 12.21
C ALA A 481 6.62 -8.26 13.18
N THR A 482 6.21 -7.10 12.66
CA THR A 482 6.04 -5.90 13.46
C THR A 482 4.81 -6.05 14.36
N MET A 483 4.82 -5.43 15.54
CA MET A 483 3.63 -5.38 16.42
C MET A 483 2.43 -4.69 15.74
N GLY A 484 2.69 -3.91 14.70
CA GLY A 484 1.73 -3.32 13.77
C GLY A 484 0.80 -2.25 14.35
N ASP A 485 0.75 -2.07 15.68
CA ASP A 485 -0.10 -1.14 16.44
C ASP A 485 0.61 0.16 16.85
N ARG A 486 1.89 0.30 16.48
CA ARG A 486 2.70 1.47 16.82
C ARG A 486 2.89 2.39 15.63
N PRO A 487 3.11 3.70 15.86
CA PRO A 487 3.24 4.70 14.80
C PRO A 487 4.25 4.33 13.70
N ASN A 488 5.43 3.80 14.04
CA ASN A 488 6.45 3.46 13.05
C ASN A 488 6.04 2.28 12.15
N ASN A 489 5.08 1.45 12.56
CA ASN A 489 4.71 0.25 11.79
C ASN A 489 4.03 0.58 10.46
N ASP A 490 3.58 1.82 10.25
CA ASP A 490 3.05 2.31 8.98
C ASP A 490 4.05 3.15 8.19
N ASP A 491 5.26 3.34 8.70
CA ASP A 491 6.28 4.21 8.11
C ASP A 491 7.50 3.41 7.64
N PHE A 492 8.17 3.95 6.62
CA PHE A 492 9.51 3.51 6.24
C PHE A 492 10.56 4.25 7.08
N SER A 493 11.56 3.51 7.59
CA SER A 493 12.70 4.08 8.29
C SER A 493 13.52 5.01 7.38
N VAL A 494 14.44 5.77 7.96
CA VAL A 494 15.41 6.57 7.19
C VAL A 494 16.30 5.70 6.29
N CYS A 495 16.66 4.49 6.74
CA CYS A 495 17.44 3.52 5.94
C CYS A 495 16.65 3.02 4.72
N SER A 496 15.39 2.69 4.94
CA SER A 496 14.50 2.22 3.88
C SER A 496 14.26 3.33 2.85
N ARG A 497 13.99 4.55 3.32
CA ARG A 497 13.76 5.71 2.46
C ARG A 497 14.97 6.03 1.59
N ASP A 498 16.19 5.96 2.13
CA ASP A 498 17.42 6.19 1.37
C ASP A 498 17.60 5.15 0.25
N ASN A 499 17.50 3.86 0.57
CA ASN A 499 17.66 2.78 -0.42
C ASN A 499 16.62 2.85 -1.53
N ILE A 500 15.35 3.05 -1.18
CA ILE A 500 14.25 3.20 -2.14
C ILE A 500 14.48 4.41 -3.04
N THR A 501 14.88 5.55 -2.47
CA THR A 501 15.19 6.78 -3.25
C THR A 501 16.25 6.51 -4.31
N LEU A 502 17.27 5.73 -3.97
CA LEU A 502 18.40 5.47 -4.85
C LEU A 502 18.06 4.45 -5.94
N LEU A 503 17.20 3.46 -5.67
CA LEU A 503 16.68 2.58 -6.74
C LEU A 503 15.75 3.35 -7.67
N LEU A 504 14.83 4.15 -7.12
CA LEU A 504 13.92 5.00 -7.91
C LEU A 504 14.71 5.90 -8.86
N HIS A 505 15.79 6.51 -8.36
CA HIS A 505 16.66 7.32 -9.20
C HIS A 505 17.25 6.53 -10.38
N ALA A 506 17.73 5.30 -10.14
CA ALA A 506 18.27 4.46 -11.19
C ALA A 506 17.20 4.04 -12.21
N VAL A 507 16.00 3.69 -11.75
CA VAL A 507 14.88 3.27 -12.61
C VAL A 507 14.34 4.43 -13.44
N VAL A 508 14.03 5.56 -12.80
CA VAL A 508 13.44 6.73 -13.47
C VAL A 508 14.36 7.31 -14.54
N ASN A 509 15.67 7.32 -14.28
CA ASN A 509 16.67 7.83 -15.21
C ASN A 509 17.29 6.74 -16.11
N GLU A 510 16.75 5.52 -16.08
CA GLU A 510 17.24 4.36 -16.85
C GLU A 510 18.76 4.11 -16.74
N GLN A 511 19.31 4.30 -15.54
CA GLN A 511 20.74 4.12 -15.26
C GLN A 511 21.05 2.66 -14.93
N LYS A 512 22.33 2.27 -15.13
CA LYS A 512 22.86 0.97 -14.70
C LYS A 512 22.07 -0.24 -15.22
N GLY A 513 21.51 -0.13 -16.44
CA GLY A 513 20.74 -1.20 -17.09
C GLY A 513 19.28 -1.32 -16.64
N LYS A 514 18.81 -0.43 -15.76
CA LYS A 514 17.39 -0.37 -15.35
C LYS A 514 16.53 0.33 -16.40
N LYS A 515 15.25 0.00 -16.42
CA LYS A 515 14.28 0.55 -17.36
C LYS A 515 13.12 1.18 -16.61
N ASN A 516 12.65 2.33 -17.10
CA ASN A 516 11.52 2.99 -16.49
C ASN A 516 10.22 2.37 -17.02
N CYS A 517 9.42 1.81 -16.12
CA CYS A 517 8.09 1.27 -16.43
C CYS A 517 6.95 2.08 -15.80
N PHE A 518 7.25 3.15 -15.06
CA PHE A 518 6.25 4.03 -14.49
C PHE A 518 5.52 4.76 -15.61
N LYS A 519 4.21 4.87 -15.44
CA LYS A 519 3.29 5.46 -16.41
C LYS A 519 2.38 6.45 -15.67
N PRO A 520 1.73 7.37 -16.38
CA PRO A 520 0.69 8.18 -15.78
C PRO A 520 -0.51 7.33 -15.37
N SER A 521 -1.11 7.69 -14.25
CA SER A 521 -2.44 7.20 -13.93
C SER A 521 -3.43 7.76 -14.96
N LYS A 522 -4.36 6.93 -15.43
CA LYS A 522 -5.50 7.40 -16.24
C LYS A 522 -6.57 8.09 -15.38
N THR A 523 -6.42 8.01 -14.06
CA THR A 523 -7.31 8.62 -13.06
C THR A 523 -6.47 9.52 -12.16
N ALA A 524 -6.83 10.80 -12.12
CA ALA A 524 -6.19 11.78 -11.27
C ALA A 524 -6.33 11.40 -9.79
N PHE A 525 -5.26 11.56 -9.04
CA PHE A 525 -5.18 11.31 -7.62
C PHE A 525 -4.91 12.61 -6.88
N CYS A 526 -5.94 13.10 -6.19
CA CYS A 526 -5.80 14.30 -5.39
C CYS A 526 -4.99 14.03 -4.13
N GLY A 527 -3.92 14.77 -3.85
CA GLY A 527 -3.05 14.60 -2.69
C GLY A 527 -1.69 14.02 -3.02
N ASN A 528 -1.33 13.86 -4.30
CA ASN A 528 0.01 13.48 -4.75
C ASN A 528 0.98 14.65 -4.96
N GLY A 529 0.51 15.89 -4.77
CA GLY A 529 1.30 17.09 -4.99
C GLY A 529 1.56 17.39 -6.46
N ILE A 530 0.83 16.75 -7.37
CA ILE A 530 0.96 16.88 -8.82
C ILE A 530 -0.42 17.19 -9.39
N LYS A 531 -0.58 18.38 -9.96
CA LYS A 531 -1.83 18.74 -10.61
C LYS A 531 -2.11 17.85 -11.83
N GLU A 532 -3.17 17.04 -11.75
CA GLU A 532 -3.68 16.20 -12.86
C GLU A 532 -4.92 16.82 -13.55
N GLU A 533 -5.43 16.22 -14.64
CA GLU A 533 -6.44 16.86 -15.51
C GLU A 533 -7.76 17.21 -14.80
N SER A 534 -8.15 16.46 -13.76
CA SER A 534 -9.37 16.74 -12.98
C SER A 534 -9.14 17.61 -11.75
N GLU A 535 -7.93 18.11 -11.54
CA GLU A 535 -7.51 18.90 -10.38
C GLU A 535 -7.10 20.31 -10.80
N GLU A 536 -7.34 21.29 -9.95
CA GLU A 536 -6.90 22.67 -10.22
C GLU A 536 -5.54 22.96 -9.60
N CYS A 537 -5.23 22.27 -8.50
CA CYS A 537 -3.98 22.28 -7.78
C CYS A 537 -3.90 21.02 -6.94
N ASP A 538 -2.71 20.64 -6.50
CA ASP A 538 -2.56 19.58 -5.52
C ASP A 538 -1.39 19.90 -4.60
N CYS A 539 -1.66 20.11 -3.31
CA CYS A 539 -0.65 20.40 -2.30
C CYS A 539 -0.35 19.22 -1.36
N GLY A 540 -0.89 18.04 -1.66
CA GLY A 540 -0.82 16.87 -0.78
C GLY A 540 -2.04 16.74 0.14
N TYR A 541 -1.86 16.03 1.25
CA TYR A 541 -2.88 15.89 2.29
C TYR A 541 -3.05 17.19 3.08
N ALA A 542 -4.22 17.39 3.70
CA ALA A 542 -4.49 18.63 4.43
C ALA A 542 -3.54 18.85 5.64
N SER A 543 -3.01 17.76 6.22
CA SER A 543 -1.99 17.78 7.27
C SER A 543 -0.67 18.40 6.82
N ASP A 544 -0.28 18.14 5.57
CA ASP A 544 1.04 18.47 5.02
C ASP A 544 1.00 19.62 4.00
N CYS A 545 -0.21 20.07 3.66
CA CYS A 545 -0.47 21.14 2.71
C CYS A 545 -0.19 22.51 3.35
N ASN A 546 1.03 22.99 3.16
CA ASN A 546 1.45 24.35 3.51
C ASN A 546 1.03 25.41 2.47
N ASP A 547 0.37 24.99 1.37
CA ASP A 547 -0.05 25.87 0.29
C ASP A 547 -1.33 26.64 0.66
N GLN A 548 -1.24 27.98 0.73
CA GLN A 548 -2.39 28.83 1.03
C GLN A 548 -3.34 29.00 -0.17
N CYS A 549 -2.91 28.58 -1.36
CA CYS A 549 -3.64 28.69 -2.61
C CYS A 549 -4.47 27.44 -2.92
N CYS A 550 -4.17 26.30 -2.28
CA CYS A 550 -4.80 25.01 -2.56
C CYS A 550 -5.49 24.41 -1.34
N TYR A 551 -6.53 23.63 -1.59
CA TYR A 551 -7.11 22.72 -0.62
C TYR A 551 -6.50 21.32 -0.81
N GLY A 552 -5.92 20.73 0.24
CA GLY A 552 -5.37 19.37 0.19
C GLY A 552 -6.45 18.29 0.11
N ARG A 553 -6.06 17.02 -0.13
CA ARG A 553 -6.97 15.87 -0.30
C ARG A 553 -8.01 15.72 0.81
N ASP A 554 -7.62 15.93 2.05
CA ASP A 554 -8.51 15.73 3.21
C ASP A 554 -9.30 16.99 3.61
N SER A 555 -9.37 17.97 2.70
CA SER A 555 -10.25 19.13 2.86
C SER A 555 -11.72 18.72 2.69
N VAL A 556 -12.63 19.68 2.89
CA VAL A 556 -14.07 19.47 2.72
C VAL A 556 -14.37 18.82 1.37
N GLU A 557 -15.20 17.77 1.38
CA GLU A 557 -15.58 17.03 0.18
C GLU A 557 -16.15 17.97 -0.90
N GLY A 558 -15.57 17.93 -2.11
CA GLY A 558 -15.90 18.83 -3.21
C GLY A 558 -15.00 20.07 -3.33
N GLU A 559 -14.16 20.37 -2.33
CA GLU A 559 -13.12 21.40 -2.38
C GLU A 559 -11.69 20.82 -2.48
N GLN A 560 -11.54 19.51 -2.37
CA GLN A 560 -10.26 18.78 -2.41
C GLN A 560 -9.53 19.00 -3.75
N CYS A 561 -8.25 19.34 -3.70
CA CYS A 561 -7.40 19.64 -4.87
C CYS A 561 -8.00 20.71 -5.80
N THR A 562 -8.68 21.68 -5.19
CA THR A 562 -9.20 22.88 -5.85
C THR A 562 -8.56 24.14 -5.29
N LEU A 563 -8.54 25.20 -6.10
CA LEU A 563 -7.97 26.49 -5.71
C LEU A 563 -8.87 27.18 -4.67
N ARG A 564 -8.25 27.76 -3.64
CA ARG A 564 -8.96 28.46 -2.56
C ARG A 564 -9.68 29.72 -3.04
N LEU A 565 -10.66 30.16 -2.26
CA LEU A 565 -11.33 31.45 -2.45
C LEU A 565 -10.61 32.51 -1.61
N ASN A 566 -10.10 33.57 -2.23
CA ASN A 566 -9.50 34.69 -1.51
C ASN A 566 -10.59 35.61 -0.94
N ILE A 567 -10.51 35.90 0.36
CA ILE A 567 -11.34 36.89 1.05
C ILE A 567 -10.55 38.20 1.07
N THR A 568 -10.86 39.11 0.15
CA THR A 568 -10.39 40.50 0.27
C THR A 568 -11.11 41.16 1.44
N ALA A 569 -10.44 41.19 2.59
CA ALA A 569 -10.86 41.95 3.77
C ALA A 569 -10.77 43.45 3.45
N GLY A 570 -11.90 44.09 3.11
CA GLY A 570 -11.89 45.55 2.95
C GLY A 570 -13.09 46.22 2.30
N LEU A 571 -13.91 45.53 1.49
CA LEU A 571 -15.10 46.16 0.90
C LEU A 571 -16.38 45.46 1.37
N ARG A 572 -17.37 46.27 1.77
CA ARG A 572 -18.72 45.91 2.27
C ARG A 572 -19.60 45.10 1.30
N ARG A 573 -19.01 44.47 0.29
CA ARG A 573 -19.58 43.44 -0.61
C ARG A 573 -18.45 42.49 -1.01
N SER A 574 -18.02 41.60 -0.11
CA SER A 574 -16.99 40.59 -0.39
C SER A 574 -17.44 39.65 -1.52
N ARG A 575 -17.02 39.92 -2.76
CA ARG A 575 -17.00 38.91 -3.82
C ARG A 575 -15.85 37.96 -3.50
N ARG A 576 -16.17 36.70 -3.22
CA ARG A 576 -15.16 35.62 -3.14
C ARG A 576 -14.60 35.43 -4.55
N HIS A 577 -13.33 35.77 -4.75
CA HIS A 577 -12.64 35.46 -6.01
C HIS A 577 -11.76 34.24 -5.79
N LYS A 578 -11.88 33.27 -6.70
CA LYS A 578 -10.99 32.12 -6.74
C LYS A 578 -9.57 32.58 -7.04
N VAL A 579 -8.58 32.07 -6.31
CA VAL A 579 -7.18 32.37 -6.60
C VAL A 579 -6.80 31.85 -8.00
N MET A 580 -5.78 32.44 -8.61
CA MET A 580 -5.50 32.23 -10.05
C MET A 580 -4.67 30.98 -10.30
N CYS A 581 -3.79 30.61 -9.37
CA CYS A 581 -2.92 29.46 -9.46
C CYS A 581 -2.47 28.98 -8.08
N SER A 582 -1.76 27.85 -8.05
CA SER A 582 -1.10 27.31 -6.87
C SER A 582 0.38 27.10 -7.15
N PRO A 583 1.30 27.44 -6.24
CA PRO A 583 2.72 27.11 -6.35
C PRO A 583 2.98 25.62 -6.62
N THR A 584 2.11 24.74 -6.13
CA THR A 584 2.19 23.30 -6.37
C THR A 584 1.79 22.86 -7.78
N ALA A 585 1.03 23.69 -8.51
CA ALA A 585 0.68 23.43 -9.91
C ALA A 585 1.85 23.74 -10.87
N GLY A 586 2.87 24.47 -10.42
CA GLY A 586 4.08 24.73 -11.20
C GLY A 586 4.88 25.97 -10.77
N PRO A 587 6.14 26.10 -11.21
CA PRO A 587 7.08 27.14 -10.79
C PRO A 587 6.72 28.57 -11.23
N CYS A 588 5.71 28.75 -12.08
CA CYS A 588 5.26 30.04 -12.58
C CYS A 588 4.07 30.65 -11.81
N CYS A 589 3.86 30.19 -10.57
CA CYS A 589 2.88 30.73 -9.64
C CYS A 589 3.58 31.27 -8.39
N THR A 590 3.20 32.46 -7.93
CA THR A 590 3.72 33.06 -6.70
C THR A 590 3.01 32.52 -5.45
N ALA A 591 3.62 32.70 -4.28
CA ALA A 591 3.02 32.31 -3.00
C ALA A 591 1.72 33.08 -2.67
N GLU A 592 1.54 34.25 -3.30
CA GLU A 592 0.32 35.06 -3.23
C GLU A 592 -0.76 34.59 -4.22
N CYS A 593 -0.58 33.42 -4.81
CA CYS A 593 -1.54 32.74 -5.70
C CYS A 593 -1.81 33.49 -7.03
N GLN A 594 -0.77 34.16 -7.56
CA GLN A 594 -0.81 34.91 -8.82
C GLN A 594 0.19 34.34 -9.83
N PHE A 595 -0.15 34.41 -11.12
CA PHE A 595 0.78 34.02 -12.17
C PHE A 595 1.94 35.01 -12.25
N ILE A 596 3.14 34.49 -12.48
CA ILE A 596 4.31 35.32 -12.76
C ILE A 596 4.14 35.95 -14.14
N THR A 597 4.03 37.28 -14.19
CA THR A 597 3.83 38.04 -15.45
C THR A 597 5.13 38.48 -16.11
N ASN A 598 6.27 38.20 -15.48
CA ASN A 598 7.58 38.55 -16.03
C ASN A 598 8.15 37.36 -16.83
N ASP A 599 8.30 37.57 -18.14
CA ASP A 599 8.82 36.57 -19.08
C ASP A 599 10.32 36.26 -18.91
N GLU A 600 11.01 36.97 -18.01
CA GLU A 600 12.42 36.73 -17.68
C GLU A 600 12.61 35.72 -16.55
N VAL A 601 11.54 35.28 -15.88
CA VAL A 601 11.64 34.31 -14.78
C VAL A 601 11.84 32.91 -15.34
N GLN A 602 13.05 32.39 -15.17
CA GLN A 602 13.42 31.05 -15.59
C GLN A 602 12.71 29.99 -14.75
N CYS A 603 11.88 29.16 -15.39
CA CYS A 603 11.12 28.10 -14.74
C CYS A 603 11.76 26.72 -14.91
N LEU A 604 12.53 26.52 -15.99
CA LEU A 604 13.29 25.30 -16.25
C LEU A 604 14.73 25.66 -16.69
N PRO A 605 15.77 25.12 -16.04
CA PRO A 605 17.15 25.31 -16.48
C PRO A 605 17.44 24.63 -17.82
N GLN A 606 18.51 25.08 -18.49
CA GLN A 606 19.04 24.41 -19.68
C GLN A 606 19.68 23.07 -19.29
N ASP A 607 19.55 22.06 -20.16
CA ASP A 607 20.19 20.74 -20.05
C ASP A 607 20.80 20.34 -21.41
N ASP A 608 21.59 19.26 -21.47
CA ASP A 608 22.34 18.81 -22.66
C ASP A 608 21.47 18.64 -23.92
N CYS A 609 20.16 18.39 -23.72
CA CYS A 609 19.18 18.18 -24.78
C CYS A 609 18.02 19.20 -24.80
N LYS A 610 17.99 20.20 -23.91
CA LYS A 610 16.86 21.14 -23.77
C LYS A 610 17.32 22.56 -23.46
N LYS A 611 16.78 23.56 -24.17
CA LYS A 611 17.02 24.98 -23.88
C LYS A 611 16.32 25.41 -22.59
N ALA A 612 16.87 26.43 -21.90
CA ALA A 612 16.22 27.06 -20.76
C ALA A 612 14.79 27.53 -21.12
N THR A 613 13.85 27.30 -20.21
CA THR A 613 12.44 27.70 -20.38
C THR A 613 12.08 28.75 -19.34
N TYR A 614 11.31 29.74 -19.76
CA TYR A 614 10.88 30.88 -18.94
C TYR A 614 9.36 30.87 -18.79
N CYS A 615 8.87 31.42 -17.68
CA CYS A 615 7.45 31.66 -17.49
C CYS A 615 6.92 32.54 -18.62
N LYS A 616 5.70 32.25 -19.09
CA LYS A 616 5.03 33.07 -20.10
C LYS A 616 3.65 33.44 -19.62
N TYR A 617 3.29 34.71 -19.75
CA TYR A 617 1.93 35.18 -19.46
C TYR A 617 1.44 36.13 -20.57
N PRO A 618 0.20 35.97 -21.10
CA PRO A 618 -0.79 34.96 -20.71
C PRO A 618 -0.39 33.54 -21.16
N LEU A 619 -0.84 32.53 -20.40
CA LEU A 619 -0.65 31.13 -20.76
C LEU A 619 -1.49 30.84 -22.00
N TYR A 620 -0.84 30.76 -23.17
CA TYR A 620 -1.51 30.31 -24.39
C TYR A 620 -1.76 28.80 -24.27
N HIS A 621 -3.04 28.40 -24.26
CA HIS A 621 -3.41 27.00 -24.44
C HIS A 621 -2.98 26.58 -25.86
N VAL A 622 -2.10 25.59 -25.95
CA VAL A 622 -1.79 24.86 -27.19
C VAL A 622 -2.53 23.54 -27.17
#